data_AF-A0A0D1ZBX5-F1
#
_entry.id   AF-A0A0D1ZBX5-F1
#
_cell.length_a   1.000
_cell.length_b   1.000
_cell.length_c   1.000
_cell.angle_alpha   90.00
_cell.angle_beta   90.00
_cell.angle_gamma   90.00
#
_symmetry.space_group_name_H-M   'P 1'
#
loop_
_entity.id
_entity.type
_entity.pdbx_description
1 polymer ?
#
loop_
_entity_poly.entity_id
_entity_poly.type
_entity_poly.pdbx_seq_one_letter_code
_entity_poly.pdbx_strand_id
1 'polypeptide(L)'
;MSVNTSPIRLRDTPAELQAKLNLTGPRFDNFKNFARRAHNEYIQTHPTSRWANVNVVWTALPEQERLETSRIMYDLCKAASLFPAGYPQSRIKEGIEARLHQVRRTWQQGKRENQRQHADDD
;
A
#
# COMPACT_ATOMS: atom_id res chain seq x y z
N MET A 1 -21.97 -5.73 -14.31
CA MET A 1 -21.26 -4.70 -13.51
C MET A 1 -20.08 -4.21 -14.33
N SER A 2 -20.10 -2.95 -14.78
CA SER A 2 -19.01 -2.40 -15.60
C SER A 2 -17.83 -2.02 -14.71
N VAL A 3 -16.64 -2.52 -15.05
CA VAL A 3 -15.40 -2.14 -14.37
C VAL A 3 -15.07 -0.69 -14.74
N ASN A 4 -14.85 0.19 -13.77
CA ASN A 4 -14.44 1.57 -14.06
C ASN A 4 -13.11 1.55 -14.82
N THR A 5 -13.11 2.03 -16.07
CA THR A 5 -11.96 1.97 -16.96
C THR A 5 -10.94 3.09 -16.73
N SER A 6 -11.25 4.04 -15.85
CA SER A 6 -10.33 5.14 -15.51
C SER A 6 -9.03 4.60 -14.92
N PRO A 7 -7.84 5.07 -15.36
CA PRO A 7 -6.57 4.55 -14.86
C PRO A 7 -6.41 4.81 -13.36
N ILE A 8 -5.90 3.81 -12.63
CA ILE A 8 -5.51 3.96 -11.23
C ILE A 8 -4.19 4.73 -11.17
N ARG A 9 -4.12 5.75 -10.32
CA ARG A 9 -2.93 6.59 -10.14
C ARG A 9 -2.40 6.42 -8.71
N LEU A 10 -1.08 6.52 -8.55
CA LEU A 10 -0.42 6.41 -7.24
C LEU A 10 -0.91 7.42 -6.18
N ARG A 11 -1.50 8.53 -6.61
CA ARG A 11 -1.99 9.61 -5.74
C ARG A 11 -3.51 9.68 -5.66
N ASP A 12 -4.23 8.73 -6.26
CA ASP A 12 -5.69 8.63 -6.11
C ASP A 12 -6.05 8.60 -4.62
N THR A 13 -6.99 9.42 -4.20
CA THR A 13 -7.52 9.42 -2.84
C THR A 13 -8.14 8.06 -2.48
N PRO A 14 -8.33 7.74 -1.19
CA PRO A 14 -8.98 6.49 -0.80
C PRO A 14 -10.37 6.31 -1.46
N ALA A 15 -11.15 7.38 -1.59
CA ALA A 15 -12.48 7.32 -2.23
C ALA A 15 -12.38 7.03 -3.73
N GLU A 16 -11.46 7.69 -4.45
CA GLU A 16 -11.22 7.42 -5.87
C GLU A 16 -10.74 6.00 -6.10
N LEU A 17 -9.81 5.51 -5.26
CA LEU A 17 -9.29 4.16 -5.37
C LEU A 17 -10.36 3.10 -5.09
N GLN A 18 -11.21 3.32 -4.08
CA GLN A 18 -12.35 2.46 -3.79
C GLN A 18 -13.29 2.37 -5.00
N ALA A 19 -13.65 3.51 -5.59
CA ALA A 19 -14.52 3.57 -6.75
C ALA A 19 -13.90 2.88 -7.98
N LYS A 20 -12.60 3.09 -8.24
CA LYS A 20 -11.88 2.46 -9.36
C LYS A 20 -11.72 0.96 -9.19
N LEU A 21 -11.55 0.48 -7.95
CA LEU A 21 -11.47 -0.94 -7.64
C LEU A 21 -12.86 -1.60 -7.52
N ASN A 22 -13.94 -0.82 -7.55
CA ASN A 22 -15.31 -1.28 -7.35
C ASN A 22 -15.48 -2.11 -6.08
N LEU A 23 -14.87 -1.64 -4.97
CA LEU A 23 -14.97 -2.30 -3.67
C LEU A 23 -16.06 -1.65 -2.81
N THR A 24 -16.85 -2.48 -2.13
CA THR A 24 -17.76 -2.00 -1.08
C THR A 24 -16.96 -1.45 0.10
N GLY A 25 -17.58 -0.63 0.95
CA GLY A 25 -16.93 -0.07 2.15
C GLY A 25 -16.18 -1.12 2.98
N PRO A 26 -16.84 -2.22 3.42
CA PRO A 26 -16.19 -3.27 4.21
C PRO A 26 -15.02 -3.96 3.48
N ARG A 27 -15.16 -4.22 2.16
CA ARG A 27 -14.06 -4.80 1.38
C ARG A 27 -12.91 -3.81 1.23
N PHE A 28 -13.19 -2.53 1.06
CA PHE A 28 -12.17 -1.51 0.99
C PHE A 28 -11.47 -1.31 2.35
N ASP A 29 -12.17 -1.47 3.47
CA ASP A 29 -11.54 -1.49 4.80
C ASP A 29 -10.56 -2.65 4.95
N ASN A 30 -10.95 -3.86 4.51
CA ASN A 30 -10.03 -5.00 4.45
C ASN A 30 -8.82 -4.70 3.55
N PHE A 31 -9.04 -4.10 2.38
CA PHE A 31 -7.96 -3.68 1.48
C PHE A 31 -6.97 -2.73 2.15
N LYS A 32 -7.47 -1.71 2.87
CA LYS A 32 -6.63 -0.78 3.64
C LYS A 32 -5.84 -1.50 4.74
N ASN A 33 -6.47 -2.45 5.42
CA ASN A 33 -5.82 -3.23 6.49
C ASN A 33 -4.73 -4.15 5.94
N PHE A 34 -4.96 -4.82 4.81
CA PHE A 34 -3.95 -5.66 4.17
C PHE A 34 -2.74 -4.86 3.72
N ALA A 35 -2.92 -3.64 3.20
CA ALA A 35 -1.79 -2.77 2.86
C ALA A 35 -0.94 -2.39 4.08
N ARG A 36 -1.57 -2.08 5.22
CA ARG A 36 -0.85 -1.81 6.48
C ARG A 36 -0.11 -3.06 6.97
N ARG A 37 -0.77 -4.22 6.92
CA ARG A 37 -0.17 -5.50 7.32
C ARG A 37 1.04 -5.83 6.45
N ALA A 38 0.91 -5.76 5.13
CA ALA A 38 2.01 -6.01 4.21
C ALA A 38 3.21 -5.07 4.44
N HIS A 39 2.94 -3.78 4.63
CA HIS A 39 3.98 -2.81 4.97
C HIS A 39 4.69 -3.18 6.28
N ASN A 40 3.93 -3.44 7.36
CA ASN A 40 4.48 -3.76 8.67
C ASN A 40 5.25 -5.08 8.68
N GLU A 41 4.72 -6.11 8.02
CA GLU A 41 5.36 -7.40 7.88
C GLU A 41 6.70 -7.27 7.15
N TYR A 42 6.75 -6.50 6.05
CA TYR A 42 7.98 -6.29 5.31
C TYR A 42 9.05 -5.56 6.13
N ILE A 43 8.69 -4.47 6.83
CA ILE A 43 9.68 -3.73 7.65
C ILE A 43 10.15 -4.53 8.87
N GLN A 44 9.30 -5.40 9.43
CA GLN A 44 9.67 -6.25 10.57
C GLN A 44 10.63 -7.37 10.15
N THR A 45 10.39 -7.96 8.98
CA THR A 45 11.23 -9.04 8.44
C THR A 45 12.51 -8.53 7.77
N HIS A 46 12.51 -7.29 7.28
CA HIS A 46 13.64 -6.66 6.59
C HIS A 46 13.96 -5.27 7.17
N PRO A 47 14.39 -5.19 8.45
CA PRO A 47 14.57 -3.91 9.15
C PRO A 47 15.67 -3.02 8.55
N THR A 48 16.62 -3.62 7.82
CA THR A 48 17.74 -2.92 7.15
C THR A 48 17.47 -2.60 5.67
N SER A 49 16.29 -2.95 5.14
CA SER A 49 15.92 -2.70 3.73
C SER A 49 15.75 -1.22 3.42
N ARG A 50 15.82 -0.86 2.13
CA ARG A 50 15.54 0.52 1.70
C ARG A 50 14.06 0.89 1.90
N TRP A 51 13.17 -0.09 1.83
CA TRP A 51 11.75 0.06 2.14
C TRP A 51 11.54 0.50 3.59
N ALA A 52 12.23 -0.14 4.54
CA ALA A 52 12.21 0.17 5.97
C ALA A 52 12.98 1.45 6.35
N ASN A 53 13.72 2.05 5.41
CA ASN A 53 14.38 3.33 5.63
C ASN A 53 13.40 4.50 5.38
N VAL A 54 13.11 5.23 6.45
CA VAL A 54 12.19 6.39 6.44
C VAL A 54 12.64 7.53 5.50
N ASN A 55 13.92 7.63 5.17
CA ASN A 55 14.48 8.69 4.34
C ASN A 55 14.43 8.36 2.84
N VAL A 56 14.26 7.09 2.47
CA VAL A 56 14.19 6.68 1.07
C VAL A 56 12.83 7.05 0.49
N VAL A 57 12.80 7.77 -0.63
CA VAL A 57 11.55 8.12 -1.34
C VAL A 57 11.07 6.97 -2.22
N TRP A 58 9.77 6.96 -2.55
CA TRP A 58 9.15 5.87 -3.32
C TRP A 58 9.89 5.51 -4.61
N THR A 59 10.31 6.51 -5.38
CA THR A 59 11.00 6.33 -6.67
C THR A 59 12.43 5.81 -6.52
N ALA A 60 13.01 5.87 -5.33
CA ALA A 60 14.35 5.36 -5.02
C ALA A 60 14.34 3.96 -4.37
N LEU A 61 13.15 3.39 -4.18
CA LEU A 61 13.00 2.02 -3.68
C LEU A 61 13.45 1.02 -4.76
N PRO A 62 14.25 0.02 -4.39
CA PRO A 62 14.54 -1.09 -5.30
C PRO A 62 13.23 -1.71 -5.78
N GLU A 63 13.16 -2.00 -7.07
CA GLU A 63 11.97 -2.61 -7.68
C GLU A 63 11.60 -3.92 -6.98
N GLN A 64 12.59 -4.74 -6.65
CA GLN A 64 12.41 -6.00 -5.95
C GLN A 64 11.65 -5.83 -4.62
N GLU A 65 12.03 -4.85 -3.80
CA GLU A 65 11.37 -4.62 -2.50
C GLU A 65 9.91 -4.15 -2.69
N ARG A 66 9.64 -3.35 -3.74
CA ARG A 66 8.26 -2.95 -4.10
C ARG A 66 7.42 -4.14 -4.55
N LEU A 67 8.00 -5.04 -5.36
CA LEU A 67 7.35 -6.23 -5.85
C LEU A 67 7.05 -7.22 -4.72
N GLU A 68 8.00 -7.43 -3.81
CA GLU A 68 7.83 -8.32 -2.66
C GLU A 68 6.75 -7.81 -1.70
N THR A 69 6.76 -6.52 -1.36
CA THR A 69 5.70 -5.96 -0.51
C THR A 69 4.33 -6.03 -1.19
N SER A 70 4.28 -5.78 -2.51
CA SER A 70 3.05 -5.93 -3.29
C SER A 70 2.57 -7.37 -3.35
N ARG A 71 3.48 -8.35 -3.39
CA ARG A 71 3.16 -9.78 -3.36
C ARG A 71 2.54 -10.19 -2.03
N ILE A 72 3.09 -9.74 -0.90
CA ILE A 72 2.49 -9.99 0.43
C ILE A 72 1.04 -9.49 0.46
N MET A 73 0.81 -8.25 0.00
CA MET A 73 -0.55 -7.69 -0.05
C MET A 73 -1.46 -8.47 -1.02
N TYR A 74 -0.96 -8.87 -2.18
CA TYR A 74 -1.71 -9.65 -3.16
C TYR A 74 -2.16 -10.99 -2.59
N ASP A 75 -1.27 -11.69 -1.88
CA ASP A 75 -1.57 -12.97 -1.25
C ASP A 75 -2.63 -12.82 -0.14
N LEU A 76 -2.59 -11.73 0.64
CA LEU A 76 -3.66 -11.40 1.60
C LEU A 76 -5.01 -11.15 0.90
N CYS A 77 -5.01 -10.39 -0.20
CA CYS A 77 -6.23 -10.15 -0.99
C CYS A 77 -6.80 -11.45 -1.57
N LYS A 78 -5.92 -12.36 -2.02
CA LYS A 78 -6.30 -13.66 -2.58
C LYS A 78 -6.86 -14.59 -1.50
N ALA A 79 -6.19 -14.70 -0.35
CA ALA A 79 -6.63 -15.52 0.78
C ALA A 79 -8.01 -15.08 1.31
N ALA A 80 -8.27 -13.77 1.33
CA ALA A 80 -9.55 -13.22 1.76
C ALA A 80 -10.64 -13.22 0.66
N SER A 81 -10.36 -13.74 -0.54
CA SER A 81 -11.26 -13.67 -1.71
C SER A 81 -11.81 -12.26 -1.95
N LEU A 82 -10.95 -11.24 -1.79
CA LEU A 82 -11.36 -9.85 -1.74
C LEU A 82 -11.97 -9.37 -3.07
N PHE A 83 -11.35 -9.82 -4.15
CA PHE A 83 -11.77 -9.57 -5.52
C PHE A 83 -12.46 -10.83 -6.08
N PRO A 84 -13.54 -10.68 -6.87
CA PRO A 84 -14.21 -11.82 -7.48
C PRO A 84 -13.30 -12.53 -8.50
N ALA A 85 -13.61 -13.79 -8.80
CA ALA A 85 -12.94 -14.53 -9.85
C ALA A 85 -13.04 -13.78 -11.20
N GLY A 86 -11.96 -13.74 -11.96
CA GLY A 86 -11.88 -13.04 -13.24
C GLY A 86 -11.65 -11.52 -13.14
N TYR A 87 -11.54 -10.95 -11.92
CA TYR A 87 -11.17 -9.54 -11.79
C TYR A 87 -9.77 -9.28 -12.38
N PRO A 88 -9.56 -8.22 -13.18
CA PRO A 88 -8.30 -8.01 -13.88
C PRO A 88 -7.11 -7.92 -12.92
N GLN A 89 -6.11 -8.80 -13.09
CA GLN A 89 -4.95 -8.84 -12.19
C GLN A 89 -4.12 -7.55 -12.25
N SER A 90 -4.02 -6.91 -13.43
CA SER A 90 -3.33 -5.62 -13.59
C SER A 90 -3.96 -4.54 -12.69
N ARG A 91 -5.30 -4.46 -12.65
CA ARG A 91 -6.03 -3.53 -11.79
C ARG A 91 -5.76 -3.76 -10.30
N ILE A 92 -5.71 -5.02 -9.89
CA ILE A 92 -5.38 -5.37 -8.49
C ILE A 92 -3.96 -4.88 -8.16
N LYS A 93 -2.99 -5.16 -9.03
CA LYS A 93 -1.59 -4.74 -8.84
C LYS A 93 -1.45 -3.22 -8.79
N GLU A 94 -2.07 -2.50 -9.71
CA GLU A 94 -2.08 -1.02 -9.72
C GLU A 94 -2.70 -0.46 -8.42
N GLY A 95 -3.82 -1.04 -7.98
CA GLY A 95 -4.47 -0.63 -6.74
C GLY A 95 -3.64 -0.92 -5.49
N ILE A 96 -2.97 -2.08 -5.45
CA ILE A 96 -2.03 -2.45 -4.39
C ILE A 96 -0.88 -1.44 -4.34
N GLU A 97 -0.27 -1.13 -5.49
CA GLU A 97 0.84 -0.20 -5.55
C GLU A 97 0.43 1.20 -5.07
N ALA A 98 -0.70 1.72 -5.58
CA ALA A 98 -1.24 3.01 -5.15
C ALA A 98 -1.50 3.04 -3.63
N ARG A 99 -2.04 1.96 -3.07
CA ARG A 99 -2.35 1.90 -1.64
C ARG A 99 -1.10 1.76 -0.77
N LEU A 100 -0.14 0.94 -1.16
CA LEU A 100 1.14 0.78 -0.46
C LEU A 100 1.94 2.09 -0.46
N HIS A 101 1.92 2.83 -1.57
CA HIS A 101 2.51 4.16 -1.65
C HIS A 101 1.92 5.12 -0.61
N GLN A 102 0.59 5.15 -0.46
CA GLN A 102 -0.07 5.95 0.58
C GLN A 102 0.32 5.53 1.99
N VAL A 103 0.24 4.23 2.29
CA VAL A 103 0.60 3.70 3.63
C VAL A 103 2.03 4.07 3.99
N ARG A 104 2.96 3.87 3.06
CA ARG A 104 4.37 4.21 3.29
C ARG A 104 4.56 5.70 3.50
N ARG A 105 3.91 6.55 2.70
CA ARG A 105 3.98 8.02 2.88
C ARG A 105 3.49 8.45 4.25
N THR A 106 2.34 7.94 4.71
CA THR A 106 1.81 8.23 6.05
C THR A 106 2.75 7.76 7.15
N TRP A 107 3.32 6.56 7.01
CA TRP A 107 4.31 6.05 7.94
C TRP A 107 5.57 6.92 8.00
N GLN A 108 6.08 7.40 6.85
CA GLN A 108 7.23 8.31 6.80
C GLN A 108 6.95 9.63 7.50
N GLN A 109 5.76 10.21 7.27
CA GLN A 109 5.35 11.44 7.92
C GLN A 109 5.33 11.28 9.44
N GLY A 110 4.65 10.24 9.95
CA GLY A 110 4.56 10.00 11.39
C GLY A 110 5.93 9.70 12.04
N LYS A 111 6.81 8.95 11.36
CA LYS A 111 8.15 8.67 11.87
C LYS A 111 9.03 9.92 11.94
N ARG A 112 8.97 10.79 10.92
CA ARG A 112 9.76 12.04 10.89
C ARG A 112 9.25 13.08 11.89
N GLU A 113 7.94 13.15 12.10
CA GLU A 113 7.34 14.01 13.12
C GLU A 113 7.79 13.61 14.52
N ASN A 114 7.77 12.30 14.83
CA ASN A 114 8.25 11.79 16.11
C ASN A 114 9.76 12.05 16.31
N GLN A 115 10.58 11.93 15.26
CA GLN A 115 12.01 12.24 15.33
C GLN A 115 12.31 13.72 15.60
N ARG A 116 11.45 14.64 15.11
CA ARG A 116 11.60 16.07 15.39
C ARG A 116 11.26 16.38 16.83
N GLN A 117 10.13 15.89 17.31
CA GLN A 117 9.69 16.09 18.70
C GLN A 117 10.75 15.63 19.70
N HIS A 118 11.36 14.46 19.48
CA HIS A 118 12.44 13.97 20.33
C HIS A 118 13.77 14.74 20.22
N ALA A 119 13.98 15.54 19.18
CA ALA A 119 15.20 16.35 19.02
C ALA A 119 15.06 17.75 19.63
N ASP A 120 13.84 18.20 19.93
CA ASP A 120 13.56 19.48 20.59
C ASP A 120 13.52 19.36 22.13
N ASP A 121 13.58 18.13 22.68
CA ASP A 121 13.59 17.82 24.13
C ASP A 121 15.01 17.55 24.70
N ASP A 122 16.07 17.60 23.88
CA ASP A 122 17.49 17.40 24.23
C ASP A 122 18.29 18.72 24.05
#